data_AF-A0AB34IHF8-F1
#
_entry.id   AF-A0AB34IHF8-F1
#
_cell.length_a   1.000
_cell.length_b   1.000
_cell.length_c   1.000
_cell.angle_alpha   90.00
_cell.angle_beta   90.00
_cell.angle_gamma   90.00
#
_symmetry.space_group_name_H-M   'P 1'
#
loop_
_entity.id
_entity.type
_entity.pdbx_description
1 polymer ?
#
loop_
_entity_poly.entity_id
_entity_poly.type
_entity_poly.pdbx_seq_one_letter_code
_entity_poly.pdbx_strand_id
1 'polypeptide(L)'
;MLRHLAAFTVESQLIAASLSAAILCLGWWAYCRCSRENGKHASASVQRSHEAAVVSLTLFLVSCAYSTTVRNAIAAWAGQLAVVPAVLVLGAAALLPLSFESIFPSAAASGPVAPLLPSAAATARLIRSRRSVFPKDYNGASVPRAAIERALEAANWAPTHGKTEAWRFTVFAGGQRIAQLEEAKLRALHEQLPPDQLPAALEKMERKRKDVAKVSHIIAIVVKRVRNAKGSLMPAWEETCSVACAVQNMHLSLTAEGFACYWSSGGVGGWAEAEAIRSLVGADGAVEGERDQVLGWFYVGCSSRMDFYKGRRGPIADKVTWLESE
;
A
#
# COMPACT_ATOMS: atom_id res chain seq x y z
N MET A 1 43.64 33.13 -29.23
CA MET A 1 42.68 32.16 -29.81
C MET A 1 41.92 31.36 -28.74
N LEU A 2 42.60 30.70 -27.79
CA LEU A 2 41.93 29.88 -26.74
C LEU A 2 41.01 30.64 -25.77
N ARG A 3 41.29 31.92 -25.46
CA ARG A 3 40.40 32.74 -24.59
C ARG A 3 39.10 33.19 -25.28
N HIS A 4 39.08 33.29 -26.61
CA HIS A 4 37.87 33.65 -27.36
C HIS A 4 36.96 32.44 -27.60
N LEU A 5 37.51 31.23 -27.70
CA LEU A 5 36.75 29.99 -27.77
C LEU A 5 35.98 29.69 -26.48
N ALA A 6 36.59 29.98 -25.32
CA ALA A 6 35.94 29.79 -24.01
C ALA A 6 34.76 30.76 -23.77
N ALA A 7 34.84 31.99 -24.27
CA ALA A 7 33.73 32.96 -24.18
C ALA A 7 32.54 32.54 -25.07
N PHE A 8 32.82 32.01 -26.26
CA PHE A 8 31.80 31.57 -27.23
C PHE A 8 31.04 30.31 -26.77
N THR A 9 31.70 29.43 -26.02
CA THR A 9 31.05 28.25 -25.39
C THR A 9 30.11 28.64 -24.25
N VAL A 10 30.38 29.75 -23.56
CA VAL A 10 29.52 30.22 -22.46
C VAL A 10 28.28 30.93 -23.03
N GLU A 11 28.41 31.75 -24.06
CA GLU A 11 27.27 32.41 -24.72
C GLU A 11 26.32 31.40 -25.40
N SER A 12 26.85 30.35 -26.05
CA SER A 12 26.02 29.29 -26.66
C SER A 12 25.28 28.44 -25.60
N GLN A 13 25.89 28.17 -24.46
CA GLN A 13 25.23 27.51 -23.34
C GLN A 13 24.14 28.40 -22.69
N LEU A 14 24.36 29.71 -22.61
CA LEU A 14 23.37 30.69 -22.14
C LEU A 14 22.16 30.77 -23.08
N ILE A 15 22.37 30.73 -24.40
CA ILE A 15 21.27 30.75 -25.38
C ILE A 15 20.45 29.45 -25.32
N ALA A 16 21.11 28.29 -25.23
CA ALA A 16 20.42 27.01 -25.09
C ALA A 16 19.62 26.92 -23.78
N ALA A 17 20.20 27.38 -22.66
CA ALA A 17 19.50 27.46 -21.38
C ALA A 17 18.31 28.43 -21.42
N SER A 18 18.44 29.55 -22.14
CA SER A 18 17.36 30.54 -22.31
C SER A 18 16.20 30.02 -23.15
N LEU A 19 16.49 29.24 -24.21
CA LEU A 19 15.47 28.58 -25.03
C LEU A 19 14.74 27.47 -24.25
N SER A 20 15.46 26.64 -23.50
CA SER A 20 14.84 25.63 -22.63
C SER A 20 13.97 26.27 -21.54
N ALA A 21 14.42 27.38 -20.94
CA ALA A 21 13.64 28.13 -19.98
C ALA A 21 12.38 28.75 -20.61
N ALA A 22 12.48 29.32 -21.81
CA ALA A 22 11.34 29.88 -22.53
C ALA A 22 10.27 28.83 -22.89
N ILE A 23 10.69 27.62 -23.28
CA ILE A 23 9.79 26.50 -23.56
C ILE A 23 9.08 26.03 -22.30
N LEU A 24 9.79 25.92 -21.17
CA LEU A 24 9.19 25.58 -19.87
C LEU A 24 8.21 26.66 -19.39
N CYS A 25 8.54 27.93 -19.57
CA CYS A 25 7.65 29.04 -19.23
C CYS A 25 6.38 29.08 -20.10
N LEU A 26 6.49 28.80 -21.40
CA LEU A 26 5.34 28.70 -22.31
C LEU A 26 4.45 27.49 -21.97
N GLY A 27 5.05 26.35 -21.62
CA GLY A 27 4.33 25.17 -21.13
C GLY A 27 3.58 25.46 -19.82
N TRP A 28 4.22 26.16 -18.88
CA TRP A 28 3.60 26.55 -17.61
C TRP A 28 2.48 27.59 -17.80
N TRP A 29 2.67 28.58 -18.67
CA TRP A 29 1.64 29.57 -18.99
C TRP A 29 0.42 28.93 -19.65
N ALA A 30 0.62 28.01 -20.60
CA ALA A 30 -0.47 27.25 -21.22
C ALA A 30 -1.22 26.36 -20.20
N TYR A 31 -0.49 25.74 -19.25
CA TYR A 31 -1.07 24.99 -18.14
C TYR A 31 -1.95 25.87 -17.24
N CYS A 32 -1.45 27.03 -16.81
CA CYS A 32 -2.21 27.96 -15.97
C CYS A 32 -3.45 28.52 -16.67
N ARG A 33 -3.38 28.74 -17.99
CA ARG A 33 -4.52 29.23 -18.78
C ARG A 33 -5.61 28.15 -18.92
N CYS A 34 -5.21 26.92 -19.26
CA CYS A 34 -6.13 25.77 -19.37
C CYS A 34 -6.75 25.38 -18.01
N SER A 35 -5.99 25.49 -16.92
CA SER A 35 -6.48 25.24 -15.56
C SER A 35 -7.49 26.30 -15.10
N ARG A 36 -7.39 27.56 -15.56
CA ARG A 36 -8.40 28.60 -15.27
C ARG A 36 -9.69 28.43 -16.08
N GLU A 37 -9.61 27.94 -17.31
CA GLU A 37 -10.78 27.75 -18.17
C GLU A 37 -11.63 26.52 -17.77
N ASN A 38 -11.04 25.50 -17.14
CA ASN A 38 -11.74 24.24 -16.84
C ASN A 38 -12.14 23.98 -15.37
N GLY A 39 -11.92 24.95 -14.46
CA GLY A 39 -12.55 25.00 -13.14
C GLY A 39 -12.80 23.66 -12.42
N LYS A 40 -11.81 22.77 -12.29
CA LYS A 40 -11.72 21.62 -11.35
C LYS A 40 -10.43 20.81 -11.58
N HIS A 41 -9.89 20.22 -10.50
CA HIS A 41 -8.63 19.47 -10.45
C HIS A 41 -8.53 18.33 -11.50
N ALA A 42 -7.54 18.41 -12.39
CA ALA A 42 -7.24 17.37 -13.37
C ALA A 42 -6.62 16.13 -12.69
N SER A 43 -7.08 14.94 -13.06
CA SER A 43 -6.62 13.65 -12.50
C SER A 43 -5.26 13.20 -13.07
N ALA A 44 -4.57 12.32 -12.35
CA ALA A 44 -3.25 11.79 -12.71
C ALA A 44 -3.18 11.04 -14.06
N SER A 45 -4.32 10.71 -14.68
CA SER A 45 -4.36 10.16 -16.04
C SER A 45 -4.18 11.24 -17.10
N VAL A 46 -4.75 12.43 -16.90
CA VAL A 46 -4.55 13.60 -17.77
C VAL A 46 -3.09 14.05 -17.71
N GLN A 47 -2.46 13.94 -16.55
CA GLN A 47 -1.04 14.30 -16.35
C GLN A 47 -0.08 13.46 -17.22
N ARG A 48 -0.31 12.15 -17.34
CA ARG A 48 0.52 11.26 -18.18
C ARG A 48 0.29 11.47 -19.68
N SER A 49 -0.95 11.75 -20.08
CA SER A 49 -1.26 12.08 -21.48
C SER A 49 -0.61 13.40 -21.91
N HIS A 50 -0.49 14.36 -20.99
CA HIS A 50 0.17 15.64 -21.23
C HIS A 50 1.70 15.53 -21.26
N GLU A 51 2.32 14.72 -20.40
CA GLU A 51 3.77 14.44 -20.47
C GLU A 51 4.14 13.79 -21.81
N ALA A 52 3.33 12.84 -22.29
CA ALA A 52 3.51 12.23 -23.60
C ALA A 52 3.33 13.24 -24.77
N ALA A 53 2.39 14.18 -24.64
CA ALA A 53 2.18 15.24 -25.63
C ALA A 53 3.32 16.27 -25.64
N VAL A 54 3.87 16.63 -24.48
CA VAL A 54 5.04 17.53 -24.36
C VAL A 54 6.29 16.87 -24.94
N VAL A 55 6.51 15.58 -24.68
CA VAL A 55 7.62 14.83 -25.27
C VAL A 55 7.44 14.71 -26.79
N SER A 56 6.22 14.42 -27.27
CA SER A 56 5.92 14.35 -28.70
C SER A 56 6.07 15.70 -29.41
N LEU A 57 5.68 16.80 -28.76
CA LEU A 57 5.85 18.16 -29.28
C LEU A 57 7.33 18.56 -29.27
N THR A 58 8.10 18.15 -28.26
CA THR A 58 9.55 18.39 -28.20
C THR A 58 10.26 17.63 -29.33
N LEU A 59 9.89 16.36 -29.56
CA LEU A 59 10.40 15.56 -30.67
C LEU A 59 9.97 16.11 -32.04
N PHE A 60 8.73 16.62 -32.15
CA PHE A 60 8.24 17.28 -33.36
C PHE A 60 9.00 18.58 -33.63
N LEU A 61 9.27 19.41 -32.62
CA LEU A 61 10.05 20.64 -32.78
C LEU A 61 11.52 20.36 -33.12
N VAL A 62 12.12 19.31 -32.54
CA VAL A 62 13.46 18.84 -32.91
C VAL A 62 13.49 18.29 -34.35
N SER A 63 12.42 17.62 -34.78
CA SER A 63 12.26 17.14 -36.17
C SER A 63 12.01 18.30 -37.15
N CYS A 64 11.23 19.32 -36.75
CA CYS A 64 11.03 20.53 -37.53
C CYS A 64 12.32 21.36 -37.66
N ALA A 65 13.20 21.36 -36.65
CA ALA A 65 14.54 21.93 -36.75
C ALA A 65 15.42 21.22 -37.80
N TYR A 66 15.07 19.99 -38.18
CA TYR A 66 15.68 19.22 -39.26
C TYR A 66 15.00 19.39 -40.63
N SER A 67 13.89 20.15 -40.70
CA SER A 67 13.19 20.46 -41.96
C SER A 67 13.98 21.46 -42.80
N THR A 68 14.02 21.21 -44.11
CA THR A 68 14.74 21.97 -45.14
C THR A 68 14.41 23.48 -45.11
N THR A 69 13.21 23.85 -44.66
CA THR A 69 12.76 25.24 -44.53
C THR A 69 13.49 26.02 -43.43
N VAL A 70 13.83 25.38 -42.30
CA VAL A 70 14.59 26.01 -41.20
C VAL A 70 16.07 26.14 -41.55
N ARG A 71 16.64 25.15 -42.26
CA ARG A 71 17.98 25.25 -42.85
C ARG A 71 18.12 26.44 -43.78
N ASN A 72 17.12 26.70 -44.63
CA ASN A 72 17.15 27.81 -45.58
C ASN A 72 17.01 29.17 -44.86
N ALA A 73 16.24 29.25 -43.77
CA ALA A 73 16.13 30.45 -42.96
C ALA A 73 17.43 30.78 -42.19
N ILE A 74 18.11 29.76 -41.66
CA ILE A 74 19.42 29.90 -41.00
C ILE A 74 20.51 30.25 -42.03
N ALA A 75 20.46 29.68 -43.23
CA ALA A 75 21.38 30.01 -44.32
C ALA A 75 21.21 31.45 -44.84
N ALA A 76 19.97 31.97 -44.87
CA ALA A 76 19.69 33.37 -45.22
C ALA A 76 20.18 34.37 -44.15
N TRP A 77 20.25 33.94 -42.88
CA TRP A 77 20.78 34.74 -41.78
C TRP A 77 22.32 34.64 -41.65
N ALA A 78 22.92 33.55 -42.11
CA ALA A 78 24.36 33.29 -42.06
C ALA A 78 25.20 34.11 -43.06
N GLY A 79 24.58 34.95 -43.91
CA GLY A 79 25.26 35.78 -44.90
C GLY A 79 26.11 36.94 -44.33
N GLN A 80 26.20 37.10 -43.00
CA GLN A 80 26.91 38.22 -42.36
C GLN A 80 27.98 37.83 -41.33
N LEU A 81 28.35 36.55 -41.20
CA LEU A 81 29.41 36.14 -40.28
C LEU A 81 30.54 35.43 -41.03
N ALA A 82 31.67 36.12 -41.11
CA ALA A 82 32.91 35.61 -41.65
C ALA A 82 33.36 34.34 -40.89
N VAL A 83 33.43 33.24 -41.64
CA VAL A 83 34.34 32.09 -41.51
C VAL A 83 34.56 31.54 -40.09
N VAL A 84 34.03 30.32 -39.89
CA VAL A 84 34.13 29.36 -38.76
C VAL A 84 32.81 29.32 -37.97
N PRO A 85 31.91 28.32 -38.19
CA PRO A 85 32.24 26.91 -37.94
C PRO A 85 31.45 25.91 -38.83
N ALA A 86 31.97 25.55 -40.00
CA ALA A 86 31.42 24.41 -40.77
C ALA A 86 32.00 23.05 -40.32
N VAL A 87 33.17 23.06 -39.65
CA VAL A 87 33.93 21.84 -39.33
C VAL A 87 33.46 21.16 -38.03
N LEU A 88 32.86 21.92 -37.09
CA LEU A 88 32.35 21.35 -35.82
C LEU A 88 30.96 20.70 -35.96
N VAL A 89 30.17 21.11 -36.95
CA VAL A 89 28.84 20.52 -37.20
C VAL A 89 28.93 19.23 -38.04
N LEU A 90 29.97 19.10 -38.87
CA LEU A 90 30.17 17.90 -39.72
C LEU A 90 30.95 16.77 -39.02
N GLY A 91 31.73 17.06 -37.97
CA GLY A 91 32.48 16.04 -37.22
C GLY A 91 31.63 15.17 -36.29
N ALA A 92 30.46 15.64 -35.85
CA ALA A 92 29.56 14.87 -34.98
C ALA A 92 28.67 13.87 -35.73
N ALA A 93 28.58 13.97 -37.07
CA ALA A 93 27.71 13.14 -37.89
C ALA A 93 28.39 11.86 -38.44
N ALA A 94 29.70 11.69 -38.26
CA ALA A 94 30.47 10.61 -38.87
C ALA A 94 30.95 9.50 -37.92
N LEU A 95 30.56 9.52 -36.63
CA LEU A 95 31.04 8.55 -35.63
C LEU A 95 29.95 7.78 -34.87
N LEU A 96 28.70 7.73 -35.35
CA LEU A 96 27.67 6.87 -34.77
C LEU A 96 26.86 6.11 -35.84
N PRO A 97 27.42 5.06 -36.46
CA PRO A 97 26.61 3.97 -36.97
C PRO A 97 26.46 2.91 -35.86
N LEU A 98 25.85 3.27 -34.73
CA LEU A 98 25.30 2.28 -33.81
C LEU A 98 23.85 2.05 -34.23
N SER A 99 23.68 1.10 -35.15
CA SER A 99 22.50 0.23 -35.31
C SER A 99 21.20 0.72 -34.66
N PHE A 100 20.57 1.70 -35.33
CA PHE A 100 19.27 2.26 -34.95
C PHE A 100 18.12 1.23 -35.01
N GLU A 101 18.35 0.06 -35.60
CA GLU A 101 17.41 -1.08 -35.60
C GLU A 101 17.34 -1.84 -34.26
N SER A 102 18.18 -1.48 -33.28
CA SER A 102 18.14 -2.07 -31.93
C SER A 102 17.44 -1.20 -30.87
N ILE A 103 17.01 0.02 -31.22
CA ILE A 103 16.43 0.99 -30.26
C ILE A 103 14.90 0.94 -30.22
N PHE A 104 14.26 0.34 -31.22
CA PHE A 104 12.81 0.13 -31.23
C PHE A 104 12.53 -1.36 -31.34
N PRO A 105 12.26 -2.08 -30.23
CA PRO A 105 11.53 -3.33 -30.38
C PRO A 105 10.26 -2.98 -31.16
N SER A 106 10.07 -3.67 -32.29
CA SER A 106 8.83 -3.68 -33.06
C SER A 106 7.67 -3.57 -32.08
N ALA A 107 6.77 -2.61 -32.30
CA ALA A 107 5.58 -2.41 -31.50
C ALA A 107 4.75 -3.70 -31.53
N ALA A 108 5.15 -4.66 -30.69
CA ALA A 108 4.42 -5.86 -30.42
C ALA A 108 3.07 -5.38 -29.92
N ALA A 109 2.03 -5.74 -30.66
CA ALA A 109 0.65 -5.41 -30.40
C ALA A 109 0.43 -5.35 -28.89
N SER A 110 0.09 -4.18 -28.38
CA SER A 110 -0.31 -4.00 -26.99
C SER A 110 -1.63 -4.75 -26.80
N GLY A 111 -1.52 -6.06 -26.58
CA GLY A 111 -2.59 -6.85 -26.01
C GLY A 111 -3.01 -6.22 -24.67
N PRO A 112 -4.18 -6.59 -24.14
CA PRO A 112 -4.62 -6.07 -22.86
C PRO A 112 -3.49 -6.26 -21.84
N VAL A 113 -2.99 -5.16 -21.28
CA VAL A 113 -2.00 -5.18 -20.21
C VAL A 113 -2.69 -5.88 -19.05
N ALA A 114 -2.53 -7.19 -18.95
CA ALA A 114 -3.00 -7.96 -17.83
C ALA A 114 -2.50 -7.24 -16.56
N PRO A 115 -3.36 -7.04 -15.55
CA PRO A 115 -2.93 -6.37 -14.33
C PRO A 115 -1.67 -7.06 -13.81
N LEU A 116 -0.64 -6.26 -13.52
CA LEU A 116 0.65 -6.76 -13.04
C LEU A 116 0.41 -7.41 -11.67
N LEU A 117 0.17 -8.72 -11.68
CA LEU A 117 0.06 -9.53 -10.48
C LEU A 117 1.41 -9.55 -9.75
N PRO A 118 1.43 -9.65 -8.41
CA PRO A 118 2.67 -9.89 -7.70
C PRO A 118 3.29 -11.22 -8.17
N SER A 119 4.61 -11.25 -8.30
CA SER A 119 5.29 -12.50 -8.64
C SER A 119 5.07 -13.55 -7.56
N ALA A 120 5.03 -14.83 -7.94
CA ALA A 120 4.91 -15.93 -6.98
C ALA A 120 5.98 -15.86 -5.87
N ALA A 121 7.21 -15.46 -6.22
CA ALA A 121 8.29 -15.26 -5.27
C ALA A 121 8.03 -14.10 -4.29
N ALA A 122 7.47 -12.97 -4.76
CA ALA A 122 7.12 -11.84 -3.90
C ALA A 122 6.00 -12.21 -2.91
N THR A 123 4.94 -12.84 -3.40
CA THR A 123 3.81 -13.31 -2.57
C THR A 123 4.28 -14.33 -1.53
N ALA A 124 5.07 -15.33 -1.94
CA ALA A 124 5.62 -16.32 -1.02
C ALA A 124 6.51 -15.68 0.05
N ARG A 125 7.32 -14.68 -0.32
CA ARG A 125 8.16 -13.94 0.62
C ARG A 125 7.31 -13.22 1.67
N LEU A 126 6.28 -12.49 1.26
CA LEU A 126 5.38 -11.78 2.18
C LEU A 126 4.73 -12.75 3.19
N ILE A 127 4.15 -13.85 2.69
CA ILE A 127 3.52 -14.88 3.52
C ILE A 127 4.53 -15.48 4.51
N ARG A 128 5.76 -15.76 4.05
CA ARG A 128 6.84 -16.32 4.88
C ARG A 128 7.46 -15.32 5.85
N SER A 129 7.39 -14.02 5.58
CA SER A 129 7.94 -12.97 6.45
C SER A 129 6.99 -12.60 7.60
N ARG A 130 5.68 -12.80 7.44
CA ARG A 130 4.68 -12.50 8.48
C ARG A 130 4.97 -13.24 9.79
N ARG A 131 5.00 -12.50 10.90
CA ARG A 131 5.22 -13.02 12.26
C ARG A 131 4.15 -12.53 13.21
N SER A 132 3.94 -13.34 14.25
CA SER A 132 3.17 -12.97 15.43
C SER A 132 4.14 -12.31 16.41
N VAL A 133 4.19 -10.98 16.41
CA VAL A 133 5.10 -10.19 17.25
C VAL A 133 4.31 -9.72 18.48
N PHE A 134 4.71 -10.13 19.68
CA PHE A 134 3.89 -9.91 20.87
C PHE A 134 4.00 -8.46 21.38
N PRO A 135 2.93 -7.90 22.00
CA PRO A 135 2.92 -6.54 22.53
C PRO A 135 4.09 -6.17 23.45
N LYS A 136 4.66 -7.15 24.16
CA LYS A 136 5.84 -6.95 25.01
C LYS A 136 7.06 -6.39 24.26
N ASP A 137 7.16 -6.70 22.97
CA ASP A 137 8.25 -6.28 22.09
C ASP A 137 7.88 -5.08 21.21
N TYR A 138 6.70 -4.47 21.41
CA TYR A 138 6.35 -3.21 20.75
C TYR A 138 7.12 -2.05 21.39
N ASN A 139 7.32 -0.97 20.64
CA ASN A 139 8.12 0.18 21.09
C ASN A 139 7.30 1.43 21.43
N GLY A 140 5.96 1.36 21.37
CA GLY A 140 5.07 2.48 21.68
C GLY A 140 4.89 3.50 20.55
N ALA A 141 5.59 3.36 19.42
CA ALA A 141 5.35 4.23 18.27
C ALA A 141 3.97 3.97 17.66
N SER A 142 3.32 5.05 17.22
CA SER A 142 1.99 4.98 16.62
C SER A 142 2.06 4.47 15.18
N VAL A 143 0.98 3.81 14.75
CA VAL A 143 0.79 3.29 13.40
C VAL A 143 -0.20 4.23 12.72
N PRO A 144 0.10 4.76 11.52
CA PRO A 144 -0.81 5.68 10.85
C PRO A 144 -2.19 5.06 10.63
N ARG A 145 -3.24 5.84 10.89
CA ARG A 145 -4.64 5.41 10.65
C ARG A 145 -4.85 4.87 9.22
N ALA A 146 -4.24 5.51 8.23
CA ALA A 146 -4.33 5.08 6.84
C ALA A 146 -3.81 3.65 6.60
N ALA A 147 -2.83 3.19 7.39
CA ALA A 147 -2.36 1.80 7.32
C ALA A 147 -3.40 0.83 7.89
N ILE A 148 -4.07 1.20 8.98
CA ILE A 148 -5.18 0.41 9.54
C ILE A 148 -6.34 0.34 8.54
N GLU A 149 -6.68 1.45 7.89
CA GLU A 149 -7.73 1.50 6.88
C GLU A 149 -7.41 0.61 5.66
N ARG A 150 -6.18 0.65 5.14
CA ARG A 150 -5.73 -0.28 4.08
C ARG A 150 -5.79 -1.73 4.51
N ALA A 151 -5.46 -2.02 5.77
CA ALA A 151 -5.48 -3.38 6.29
C ALA A 151 -6.92 -3.91 6.46
N LEU A 152 -7.85 -3.06 6.89
CA LEU A 152 -9.28 -3.39 6.96
C LEU A 152 -9.88 -3.55 5.56
N GLU A 153 -9.48 -2.73 4.59
CA GLU A 153 -9.87 -2.91 3.19
C GLU A 153 -9.36 -4.26 2.66
N ALA A 154 -8.10 -4.63 2.94
CA ALA A 154 -7.58 -5.95 2.59
C ALA A 154 -8.38 -7.09 3.26
N ALA A 155 -8.82 -6.91 4.51
CA ALA A 155 -9.68 -7.86 5.21
C ALA A 155 -11.01 -8.07 4.47
N ASN A 156 -11.57 -7.01 3.87
CA ASN A 156 -12.84 -7.02 3.16
C ASN A 156 -12.82 -7.89 1.88
N TRP A 157 -11.63 -8.20 1.35
CA TRP A 157 -11.44 -9.10 0.21
C TRP A 157 -11.38 -10.59 0.60
N ALA A 158 -11.80 -10.96 1.81
CA ALA A 158 -11.85 -12.35 2.24
C ALA A 158 -12.95 -13.14 1.51
N PRO A 159 -12.74 -14.45 1.25
CA PRO A 159 -13.79 -15.30 0.71
C PRO A 159 -14.92 -15.47 1.73
N THR A 160 -16.17 -15.41 1.26
CA THR A 160 -17.37 -15.57 2.09
C THR A 160 -18.42 -16.41 1.35
N HIS A 161 -18.79 -17.54 1.94
CA HIS A 161 -19.93 -18.33 1.45
C HIS A 161 -21.24 -17.59 1.75
N GLY A 162 -22.20 -17.64 0.82
CA GLY A 162 -23.43 -16.87 0.92
C GLY A 162 -23.26 -15.36 0.78
N LYS A 163 -22.04 -14.85 0.54
CA LYS A 163 -21.72 -13.40 0.44
C LYS A 163 -22.20 -12.63 1.68
N THR A 164 -21.96 -13.19 2.87
CA THR A 164 -22.46 -12.64 4.14
C THR A 164 -21.54 -11.57 4.73
N GLU A 165 -20.26 -11.59 4.38
CA GLU A 165 -19.26 -10.63 4.90
C GLU A 165 -19.35 -10.50 6.44
N ALA A 166 -19.33 -11.65 7.12
CA ALA A 166 -19.64 -11.77 8.55
C ALA A 166 -18.62 -11.10 9.49
N TRP A 167 -17.50 -10.58 8.99
CA TRP A 167 -16.50 -9.89 9.80
C TRP A 167 -17.01 -8.54 10.31
N ARG A 168 -16.87 -8.30 11.62
CA ARG A 168 -16.98 -6.97 12.21
C ARG A 168 -15.73 -6.68 13.03
N PHE A 169 -15.23 -5.46 12.88
CA PHE A 169 -14.00 -5.01 13.52
C PHE A 169 -14.27 -3.77 14.34
N THR A 170 -13.96 -3.82 15.64
CA THR A 170 -14.02 -2.64 16.52
C THR A 170 -12.61 -2.19 16.84
N VAL A 171 -12.23 -1.00 16.37
CA VAL A 171 -10.87 -0.48 16.46
C VAL A 171 -10.72 0.45 17.66
N PHE A 172 -9.91 0.05 18.63
CA PHE A 172 -9.47 0.87 19.76
C PHE A 172 -8.14 1.54 19.39
N ALA A 173 -8.20 2.83 19.08
CA ALA A 173 -7.04 3.64 18.70
C ALA A 173 -6.62 4.58 19.84
N GLY A 174 -5.34 4.60 20.15
CA GLY A 174 -4.75 5.48 21.15
C GLY A 174 -5.03 5.08 22.61
N GLY A 175 -4.27 5.69 23.52
CA GLY A 175 -4.21 5.28 24.93
C GLY A 175 -5.57 5.32 25.65
N GLN A 176 -6.42 6.31 25.36
CA GLN A 176 -7.72 6.44 26.03
C GLN A 176 -8.69 5.30 25.67
N ARG A 177 -8.81 4.96 24.38
CA ARG A 177 -9.72 3.88 23.93
C ARG A 177 -9.20 2.51 24.34
N ILE A 178 -7.88 2.31 24.31
CA ILE A 178 -7.26 1.09 24.83
C ILE A 178 -7.47 0.97 26.35
N ALA A 179 -7.35 2.06 27.10
CA ALA A 179 -7.62 2.07 28.54
C ALA A 179 -9.10 1.75 28.85
N GLN A 180 -10.03 2.25 28.04
CA GLN A 180 -11.46 1.91 28.16
C GLN A 180 -11.71 0.40 28.03
N LEU A 181 -11.06 -0.25 27.06
CA LEU A 181 -11.15 -1.71 26.89
C LEU A 181 -10.55 -2.46 28.10
N GLU A 182 -9.37 -2.04 28.58
CA GLU A 182 -8.74 -2.68 29.73
C GLU A 182 -9.55 -2.49 31.02
N GLU A 183 -10.21 -1.34 31.20
CA GLU A 183 -11.13 -1.10 32.32
C GLU A 183 -12.38 -1.99 32.24
N ALA A 184 -13.00 -2.08 31.06
CA ALA A 184 -14.16 -2.97 30.86
C ALA A 184 -13.79 -4.44 31.15
N LYS A 185 -12.60 -4.87 30.74
CA LYS A 185 -12.06 -6.20 31.01
C LYS A 185 -11.81 -6.43 32.51
N LEU A 186 -11.30 -5.42 33.21
CA LEU A 186 -11.12 -5.49 34.67
C LEU A 186 -12.46 -5.70 35.37
N ARG A 187 -13.47 -4.89 35.02
CA ARG A 187 -14.84 -5.04 35.57
C ARG A 187 -15.41 -6.44 35.29
N ALA A 188 -15.29 -6.92 34.05
CA ALA A 188 -15.74 -8.25 33.67
C ALA A 188 -15.08 -9.37 34.50
N LEU A 189 -13.79 -9.28 34.80
CA LEU A 189 -13.12 -10.26 35.67
C LEU A 189 -13.66 -10.23 37.10
N HIS A 190 -13.90 -9.04 37.65
CA HIS A 190 -14.47 -8.90 38.99
C HIS A 190 -15.89 -9.48 39.08
N GLU A 191 -16.67 -9.37 38.01
CA GLU A 191 -18.04 -9.88 37.96
C GLU A 191 -18.11 -11.40 37.74
N GLN A 192 -17.19 -11.97 36.96
CA GLN A 192 -17.28 -13.37 36.51
C GLN A 192 -16.43 -14.35 37.30
N LEU A 193 -15.30 -13.91 37.87
CA LEU A 193 -14.39 -14.83 38.55
C LEU A 193 -14.74 -14.98 40.03
N PRO A 194 -14.66 -16.20 40.57
CA PRO A 194 -14.81 -16.40 42.01
C PRO A 194 -13.61 -15.78 42.78
N PRO A 195 -13.79 -15.43 44.07
CA PRO A 195 -12.78 -14.70 44.84
C PRO A 195 -11.40 -15.35 44.94
N ASP A 196 -11.32 -16.68 44.83
CA ASP A 196 -10.08 -17.47 44.88
C ASP A 196 -9.29 -17.39 43.56
N GLN A 197 -9.96 -17.17 42.43
CA GLN A 197 -9.33 -17.09 41.10
C GLN A 197 -9.00 -15.66 40.67
N LEU A 198 -9.72 -14.68 41.23
CA LEU A 198 -9.58 -13.27 40.90
C LEU A 198 -8.15 -12.71 41.11
N PRO A 199 -7.45 -12.94 42.23
CA PRO A 199 -6.11 -12.37 42.46
C PRO A 199 -5.10 -12.75 41.38
N ALA A 200 -5.08 -14.02 40.97
CA ALA A 200 -4.17 -14.51 39.93
C ALA A 200 -4.47 -13.89 38.55
N ALA A 201 -5.76 -13.67 38.25
CA ALA A 201 -6.17 -13.01 37.01
C ALA A 201 -5.77 -11.52 36.98
N LEU A 202 -5.95 -10.82 38.10
CA LEU A 202 -5.55 -9.41 38.26
C LEU A 202 -4.03 -9.23 38.16
N GLU A 203 -3.24 -10.09 38.81
CA GLU A 203 -1.78 -10.03 38.72
C GLU A 203 -1.29 -10.26 37.27
N LYS A 204 -1.91 -11.21 36.57
CA LYS A 204 -1.61 -11.46 35.14
C LYS A 204 -1.97 -10.27 34.26
N MET A 205 -3.06 -9.55 34.55
CA MET A 205 -3.41 -8.32 33.85
C MET A 205 -2.41 -7.21 34.11
N GLU A 206 -2.08 -6.94 35.37
CA GLU A 206 -1.17 -5.87 35.74
C GLU A 206 0.22 -6.09 35.13
N ARG A 207 0.72 -7.34 35.12
CA ARG A 207 1.97 -7.70 34.43
C ARG A 207 1.98 -7.34 32.94
N LYS A 208 0.82 -7.42 32.28
CA LYS A 208 0.67 -7.11 30.84
C LYS A 208 0.33 -5.66 30.57
N ARG A 209 -0.04 -4.87 31.58
CA ARG A 209 -0.49 -3.48 31.42
C ARG A 209 0.55 -2.60 30.74
N LYS A 210 1.82 -2.74 31.14
CA LYS A 210 2.96 -2.04 30.52
C LYS A 210 3.14 -2.41 29.05
N ASP A 211 2.82 -3.65 28.68
CA ASP A 211 2.90 -4.12 27.30
C ASP A 211 1.78 -3.57 26.45
N VAL A 212 0.55 -3.53 26.99
CA VAL A 212 -0.61 -2.94 26.33
C VAL A 212 -0.43 -1.43 26.11
N ALA A 213 0.24 -0.72 27.03
CA ALA A 213 0.55 0.69 26.86
C ALA A 213 1.46 1.00 25.64
N LYS A 214 2.20 0.01 25.14
CA LYS A 214 3.06 0.13 23.94
C LYS A 214 2.31 -0.21 22.63
N VAL A 215 1.03 -0.58 22.72
CA VAL A 215 0.20 -0.92 21.57
C VAL A 215 -0.38 0.33 20.94
N SER A 216 -0.33 0.38 19.61
CA SER A 216 -0.86 1.48 18.83
C SER A 216 -2.38 1.35 18.64
N HIS A 217 -2.82 0.15 18.21
CA HIS A 217 -4.23 -0.18 18.02
C HIS A 217 -4.54 -1.59 18.53
N ILE A 218 -5.73 -1.77 19.09
CA ILE A 218 -6.33 -3.09 19.34
C ILE A 218 -7.59 -3.18 18.48
N ILE A 219 -7.73 -4.24 17.70
CA ILE A 219 -8.92 -4.48 16.87
C ILE A 219 -9.63 -5.71 17.42
N ALA A 220 -10.83 -5.54 17.96
CA ALA A 220 -11.68 -6.68 18.32
C ALA A 220 -12.17 -7.37 17.04
N ILE A 221 -12.11 -8.69 17.00
CA ILE A 221 -12.52 -9.51 15.88
C ILE A 221 -13.84 -10.19 16.25
N VAL A 222 -14.90 -9.85 15.53
CA VAL A 222 -16.24 -10.40 15.76
C VAL A 222 -16.73 -11.11 14.51
N VAL A 223 -17.28 -12.31 14.69
CA VAL A 223 -18.14 -12.98 13.70
C VAL A 223 -19.57 -12.56 14.00
N LYS A 224 -20.17 -11.82 13.07
CA LYS A 224 -21.58 -11.43 13.18
C LYS A 224 -22.44 -12.46 12.48
N ARG A 225 -23.40 -13.05 13.20
CA ARG A 225 -24.36 -13.99 12.60
C ARG A 225 -25.35 -13.19 11.78
N VAL A 226 -25.40 -13.46 10.48
CA VAL A 226 -26.26 -12.73 9.54
C VAL A 226 -26.93 -13.69 8.56
N ARG A 227 -28.09 -13.27 8.04
CA ARG A 227 -28.71 -13.96 6.90
C ARG A 227 -28.10 -13.42 5.61
N ASN A 228 -27.91 -14.30 4.64
CA ASN A 228 -27.55 -13.89 3.29
C ASN A 228 -28.72 -13.17 2.59
N ALA A 229 -28.50 -12.72 1.35
CA ALA A 229 -29.51 -12.02 0.54
C ALA A 229 -30.80 -12.85 0.29
N LYS A 230 -30.76 -14.17 0.49
CA LYS A 230 -31.91 -15.08 0.35
C LYS A 230 -32.60 -15.38 1.68
N GLY A 231 -32.15 -14.77 2.79
CA GLY A 231 -32.68 -15.02 4.13
C GLY A 231 -32.13 -16.29 4.81
N SER A 232 -31.18 -17.00 4.20
CA SER A 232 -30.60 -18.21 4.79
C SER A 232 -29.42 -17.89 5.71
N LEU A 233 -29.32 -18.60 6.82
CA LEU A 233 -28.19 -18.54 7.74
C LEU A 233 -27.12 -19.54 7.28
N MET A 234 -25.87 -19.10 7.17
CA MET A 234 -24.75 -19.99 6.82
C MET A 234 -24.24 -20.72 8.06
N PRO A 235 -23.74 -21.98 7.95
CA PRO A 235 -23.13 -22.68 9.07
C PRO A 235 -22.09 -21.83 9.81
N ALA A 236 -22.13 -21.81 11.14
CA ALA A 236 -21.28 -20.95 11.96
C ALA A 236 -19.77 -21.09 11.66
N TRP A 237 -19.32 -22.32 11.41
CA TRP A 237 -17.90 -22.58 11.12
C TRP A 237 -17.44 -21.93 9.80
N GLU A 238 -18.32 -21.79 8.80
CA GLU A 238 -17.98 -21.16 7.52
C GLU A 238 -17.75 -19.66 7.69
N GLU A 239 -18.58 -19.00 8.49
CA GLU A 239 -18.40 -17.58 8.81
C GLU A 239 -17.14 -17.37 9.66
N THR A 240 -16.88 -18.23 10.64
CA THR A 240 -15.63 -18.19 11.43
C THR A 240 -14.40 -18.35 10.54
N CYS A 241 -14.42 -19.28 9.57
CA CYS A 241 -13.34 -19.44 8.58
C CYS A 241 -13.19 -18.18 7.70
N SER A 242 -14.30 -17.60 7.25
CA SER A 242 -14.31 -16.37 6.46
C SER A 242 -13.67 -15.19 7.21
N VAL A 243 -14.03 -15.00 8.49
CA VAL A 243 -13.42 -13.98 9.35
C VAL A 243 -11.94 -14.28 9.61
N ALA A 244 -11.55 -15.54 9.80
CA ALA A 244 -10.14 -15.90 9.94
C ALA A 244 -9.31 -15.56 8.69
N CYS A 245 -9.88 -15.74 7.49
CA CYS A 245 -9.27 -15.28 6.23
C CYS A 245 -9.15 -13.75 6.18
N ALA A 246 -10.19 -13.01 6.62
CA ALA A 246 -10.15 -11.55 6.71
C ALA A 246 -9.03 -11.05 7.62
N VAL A 247 -8.87 -11.66 8.80
CA VAL A 247 -7.78 -11.36 9.74
C VAL A 247 -6.41 -11.68 9.13
N GLN A 248 -6.29 -12.79 8.39
CA GLN A 248 -5.04 -13.14 7.71
C GLN A 248 -4.69 -12.14 6.59
N ASN A 249 -5.67 -11.66 5.81
CA ASN A 249 -5.45 -10.62 4.80
C ASN A 249 -4.97 -9.32 5.45
N MET A 250 -5.63 -8.88 6.53
CA MET A 250 -5.22 -7.72 7.32
C MET A 250 -3.79 -7.86 7.85
N HIS A 251 -3.43 -9.04 8.38
CA HIS A 251 -2.08 -9.31 8.89
C HIS A 251 -1.03 -9.23 7.78
N LEU A 252 -1.31 -9.80 6.60
CA LEU A 252 -0.39 -9.70 5.46
C LEU A 252 -0.24 -8.25 4.96
N SER A 253 -1.32 -7.48 4.91
CA SER A 253 -1.29 -6.06 4.54
C SER A 253 -0.39 -5.26 5.48
N LEU A 254 -0.59 -5.38 6.80
CA LEU A 254 0.25 -4.68 7.79
C LEU A 254 1.71 -5.18 7.80
N THR A 255 1.92 -6.47 7.53
CA THR A 255 3.28 -7.03 7.38
C THR A 255 4.00 -6.42 6.18
N ALA A 256 3.31 -6.22 5.06
CA ALA A 256 3.88 -5.63 3.85
C ALA A 256 4.34 -4.18 4.08
N GLU A 257 3.72 -3.49 5.04
CA GLU A 257 4.09 -2.13 5.46
C GLU A 257 5.09 -2.11 6.63
N GLY A 258 5.52 -3.28 7.14
CA GLY A 258 6.52 -3.38 8.20
C GLY A 258 5.98 -3.19 9.63
N PHE A 259 4.66 -3.33 9.85
CA PHE A 259 4.08 -3.23 11.18
C PHE A 259 4.06 -4.56 11.94
N ALA A 260 4.22 -4.47 13.26
CA ALA A 260 4.18 -5.60 14.17
C ALA A 260 2.72 -5.92 14.54
N CYS A 261 2.33 -7.19 14.40
CA CYS A 261 0.96 -7.61 14.63
C CYS A 261 0.89 -8.93 15.41
N TYR A 262 -0.14 -9.09 16.24
CA TYR A 262 -0.43 -10.30 16.98
C TYR A 262 -1.93 -10.51 17.17
N TRP A 263 -2.43 -11.68 16.79
CA TRP A 263 -3.79 -12.11 17.11
C TRP A 263 -3.78 -12.95 18.40
N SER A 264 -4.54 -12.51 19.40
CA SER A 264 -4.77 -13.22 20.65
C SER A 264 -6.22 -13.63 20.80
N SER A 265 -6.46 -14.88 21.20
CA SER A 265 -7.77 -15.37 21.67
C SER A 265 -8.00 -15.10 23.17
N GLY A 266 -7.17 -14.25 23.80
CA GLY A 266 -7.26 -14.00 25.24
C GLY A 266 -8.66 -13.52 25.66
N GLY A 267 -9.25 -14.22 26.63
CA GLY A 267 -10.57 -13.87 27.18
C GLY A 267 -11.77 -14.49 26.48
N VAL A 268 -11.59 -15.07 25.29
CA VAL A 268 -12.66 -15.82 24.61
C VAL A 268 -13.08 -17.00 25.49
N GLY A 269 -14.39 -17.17 25.68
CA GLY A 269 -14.94 -18.13 26.64
C GLY A 269 -14.80 -17.73 28.13
N GLY A 270 -14.40 -16.49 28.41
CA GLY A 270 -14.30 -15.91 29.76
C GLY A 270 -14.74 -14.45 29.74
N TRP A 271 -13.87 -13.53 30.20
CA TRP A 271 -14.20 -12.09 30.29
C TRP A 271 -14.66 -11.44 28.99
N ALA A 272 -14.28 -11.98 27.81
CA ALA A 272 -14.74 -11.45 26.54
C ALA A 272 -16.23 -11.74 26.26
N GLU A 273 -16.82 -12.70 26.99
CA GLU A 273 -18.24 -13.03 26.92
C GLU A 273 -19.10 -12.19 27.85
N ALA A 274 -18.51 -11.34 28.70
CA ALA A 274 -19.25 -10.40 29.53
C ALA A 274 -20.10 -9.48 28.65
N GLU A 275 -21.36 -9.26 29.03
CA GLU A 275 -22.30 -8.49 28.21
C GLU A 275 -21.81 -7.07 27.94
N ALA A 276 -21.16 -6.44 28.92
CA ALA A 276 -20.53 -5.13 28.75
C ALA A 276 -19.42 -5.12 27.68
N ILE A 277 -18.61 -6.20 27.60
CA ILE A 277 -17.58 -6.33 26.57
C ILE A 277 -18.20 -6.60 25.21
N ARG A 278 -19.17 -7.53 25.14
CA ARG A 278 -19.86 -7.88 23.90
C ARG A 278 -20.56 -6.67 23.28
N SER A 279 -21.26 -5.90 24.10
CA SER A 279 -21.87 -4.62 23.68
C SER A 279 -20.81 -3.62 23.21
N LEU A 280 -19.70 -3.46 23.96
CA LEU A 280 -18.61 -2.55 23.59
C LEU A 280 -18.00 -2.87 22.22
N VAL A 281 -17.94 -4.15 21.83
CA VAL A 281 -17.35 -4.57 20.54
C VAL A 281 -18.37 -4.84 19.44
N GLY A 282 -19.68 -4.67 19.70
CA GLY A 282 -20.76 -4.90 18.74
C GLY A 282 -21.06 -6.38 18.45
N ALA A 283 -20.82 -7.24 19.44
CA ALA A 283 -21.08 -8.69 19.43
C ALA A 283 -22.32 -9.06 20.27
N ASP A 284 -23.30 -8.19 20.37
CA ASP A 284 -24.54 -8.36 21.13
C ASP A 284 -25.66 -9.04 20.33
N GLY A 285 -25.47 -9.25 19.01
CA GLY A 285 -26.46 -9.85 18.13
C GLY A 285 -26.64 -11.36 18.29
N ALA A 286 -27.79 -11.84 17.82
CA ALA A 286 -28.07 -13.26 17.62
C ALA A 286 -29.08 -13.47 16.48
N VAL A 287 -28.94 -14.56 15.74
CA VAL A 287 -29.88 -15.00 14.70
C VAL A 287 -30.20 -16.47 14.94
N GLU A 288 -31.49 -16.82 15.03
CA GLU A 288 -31.94 -18.20 15.29
C GLU A 288 -31.32 -18.83 16.55
N GLY A 289 -31.06 -18.02 17.59
CA GLY A 289 -30.43 -18.46 18.84
C GLY A 289 -28.90 -18.58 18.76
N GLU A 290 -28.30 -18.44 17.58
CA GLU A 290 -26.85 -18.37 17.43
C GLU A 290 -26.35 -16.94 17.65
N ARG A 291 -25.56 -16.74 18.69
CA ARG A 291 -24.99 -15.43 19.04
C ARG A 291 -23.80 -15.07 18.14
N ASP A 292 -23.58 -13.77 17.98
CA ASP A 292 -22.32 -13.22 17.47
C ASP A 292 -21.14 -13.78 18.31
N GLN A 293 -19.98 -14.00 17.69
CA GLN A 293 -18.82 -14.59 18.35
C GLN A 293 -17.65 -13.62 18.40
N VAL A 294 -17.00 -13.50 19.56
CA VAL A 294 -15.74 -12.77 19.68
C VAL A 294 -14.60 -13.77 19.45
N LEU A 295 -13.82 -13.59 18.37
CA LEU A 295 -12.65 -14.44 18.07
C LEU A 295 -11.35 -13.92 18.71
N GLY A 296 -11.43 -12.77 19.38
CA GLY A 296 -10.33 -12.19 20.13
C GLY A 296 -9.89 -10.84 19.58
N TRP A 297 -8.59 -10.59 19.69
CA TRP A 297 -8.02 -9.24 19.62
C TRP A 297 -6.78 -9.22 18.74
N PHE A 298 -6.76 -8.32 17.78
CA PHE A 298 -5.64 -8.08 16.91
C PHE A 298 -4.87 -6.84 17.36
N TYR A 299 -3.69 -7.06 17.92
CA TYR A 299 -2.81 -6.01 18.42
C TYR A 299 -1.90 -5.53 17.30
N VAL A 300 -1.86 -4.22 17.06
CA VAL A 300 -1.02 -3.59 16.03
C VAL A 300 -0.08 -2.58 16.69
N GLY A 301 1.18 -2.56 16.26
CA GLY A 301 2.18 -1.62 16.74
C GLY A 301 3.44 -1.61 15.89
N CYS A 302 4.47 -0.93 16.38
CA CYS A 302 5.80 -0.90 15.79
C CYS A 302 6.77 -1.67 16.68
N SER A 303 7.76 -2.34 16.09
CA SER A 303 8.78 -3.07 16.83
C SER A 303 10.11 -3.07 16.07
N SER A 304 11.20 -2.80 16.78
CA SER A 304 12.57 -3.01 16.26
C SER A 304 13.02 -4.47 16.37
N ARG A 305 12.19 -5.34 16.97
CA ARG A 305 12.52 -6.74 17.25
C ARG A 305 11.84 -7.73 16.31
N MET A 306 11.29 -7.26 15.18
CA MET A 306 10.59 -8.15 14.24
C MET A 306 11.48 -9.28 13.73
N ASP A 307 12.76 -9.01 13.48
CA ASP A 307 13.73 -10.00 12.98
C ASP A 307 14.08 -11.11 13.97
N PHE A 308 13.82 -10.90 15.27
CA PHE A 308 13.98 -11.93 16.31
C PHE A 308 13.00 -13.09 16.10
N TYR A 309 11.82 -12.81 15.54
CA TYR A 309 10.76 -13.80 15.37
C TYR A 309 11.04 -14.69 14.15
N LYS A 310 11.37 -15.97 14.40
CA LYS A 310 11.60 -16.96 13.34
C LYS A 310 10.39 -17.89 13.19
N GLY A 311 9.99 -18.12 11.95
CA GLY A 311 8.95 -19.08 11.63
C GLY A 311 9.55 -20.48 11.55
N ARG A 312 9.00 -21.44 12.28
CA ARG A 312 9.33 -22.86 12.15
C ARG A 312 8.09 -23.59 11.62
N ARG A 313 8.25 -24.38 10.57
CA ARG A 313 7.21 -25.26 10.00
C ARG A 313 7.88 -26.57 9.66
N GLY A 314 7.24 -27.69 10.00
CA GLY A 314 7.64 -29.00 9.47
C GLY A 314 7.33 -29.11 7.97
N PRO A 315 7.80 -30.17 7.31
CA PRO A 315 7.46 -30.49 5.93
C PRO A 315 5.94 -30.45 5.67
N ILE A 316 5.55 -29.98 4.48
CA ILE A 316 4.14 -30.01 4.07
C ILE A 316 3.67 -31.43 3.72
N ALA A 317 4.60 -32.30 3.30
CA ALA A 317 4.33 -33.70 2.97
C ALA A 317 3.69 -34.48 4.14
N ASP A 318 4.05 -34.16 5.39
CA ASP A 318 3.48 -34.79 6.58
C ASP A 318 1.97 -34.50 6.78
N LYS A 319 1.39 -33.63 5.96
CA LYS A 319 0.03 -33.09 6.11
C LYS A 319 -0.79 -33.15 4.83
N VAL A 320 -0.27 -33.78 3.78
CA VAL A 320 -0.90 -33.86 2.47
C VAL A 320 -0.88 -35.29 1.98
N THR A 321 -2.05 -35.80 1.59
CA THR A 321 -2.20 -37.06 0.88
C THR A 321 -2.62 -36.75 -0.55
N TRP A 322 -1.86 -37.25 -1.51
CA TRP A 322 -2.20 -37.16 -2.93
C TRP A 322 -2.93 -38.44 -3.34
N LEU A 323 -4.09 -38.28 -3.97
CA LEU A 323 -4.81 -39.36 -4.64
C LEU A 323 -4.72 -39.08 -6.14
N GLU A 324 -3.75 -39.73 -6.79
CA GLU A 324 -3.50 -39.57 -8.22
C GLU A 324 -4.18 -40.70 -8.98
N SER A 325 -4.71 -40.40 -10.18
CA SER A 325 -5.17 -41.45 -11.09
C SER A 325 -3.97 -42.25 -11.59
N GLU A 326 -4.12 -43.58 -11.67
CA GLU A 326 -3.15 -44.45 -12.34
C GLU A 326 -2.89 -44.05 -13.79
#